data_AF-A0A396LZS3-F1
#
_entry.id   AF-A0A396LZS3-F1
#
_cell.length_a   1.000
_cell.length_b   1.000
_cell.length_c   1.000
_cell.angle_alpha   90.00
_cell.angle_beta   90.00
_cell.angle_gamma   90.00
#
_symmetry.space_group_name_H-M   'P 1'
#
loop_
_entity.id
_entity.type
_entity.pdbx_description
1 polymer ?
#
loop_
_entity_poly.entity_id
_entity_poly.type
_entity_poly.pdbx_seq_one_letter_code
_entity_poly.pdbx_strand_id
1 'polypeptide(L)'
;MNVSDELKEKAIALGLCTPWQKRWQNEDKHSLCQMYIKGLDFCIDHDYPSCTYMKKHFDGIMQQHGIFVDDVVNTSNLQEVVCNGCCVGMIVYDDFGTGTVYARHQSNVSIKASGHARVFVKVYDHANVNVVCSGNATATVICHGGNINSTGNVKIVKCND
;
A
#
# COMPACT_ATOMS: atom_id res chain seq x y z
N MET A 1 5.10 -16.99 -22.27
CA MET A 1 5.62 -16.73 -20.91
C MET A 1 4.42 -16.44 -20.02
N ASN A 2 4.40 -16.92 -18.78
CA ASN A 2 3.30 -16.64 -17.86
C ASN A 2 3.59 -15.34 -17.08
N VAL A 3 2.58 -14.79 -16.38
CA VAL A 3 2.71 -13.53 -15.61
C VAL A 3 3.79 -13.63 -14.52
N SER A 4 3.95 -14.79 -13.88
CA SER A 4 4.99 -14.99 -12.84
C SER A 4 6.39 -14.87 -13.44
N ASP A 5 6.65 -15.52 -14.57
CA ASP A 5 7.95 -15.49 -15.24
C ASP A 5 8.28 -14.07 -15.74
N GLU A 6 7.31 -13.39 -16.36
CA GLU A 6 7.48 -12.01 -16.84
C GLU A 6 7.83 -11.04 -15.71
N LEU A 7 7.15 -11.18 -14.56
CA LEU A 7 7.44 -10.38 -13.38
C LEU A 7 8.82 -10.72 -12.81
N LYS A 8 9.14 -12.00 -12.67
CA LYS A 8 10.44 -12.41 -12.13
C LYS A 8 11.61 -11.86 -12.97
N GLU A 9 11.53 -11.96 -14.29
CA GLU A 9 12.57 -11.44 -15.20
C GLU A 9 12.76 -9.93 -15.06
N LYS A 10 11.65 -9.17 -15.01
CA LYS A 10 11.69 -7.72 -14.79
C LYS A 10 12.27 -7.35 -13.43
N ALA A 11 11.87 -8.05 -12.37
CA ALA A 11 12.41 -7.82 -11.03
C ALA A 11 13.93 -8.07 -10.99
N ILE A 12 14.42 -9.14 -11.64
CA ILE A 12 15.85 -9.42 -11.78
C ILE A 12 16.57 -8.27 -12.50
N ALA A 13 16.01 -7.78 -13.61
CA ALA A 13 16.57 -6.65 -14.36
C ALA A 13 16.64 -5.35 -13.52
N LEU A 14 15.72 -5.18 -12.56
CA LEU A 14 15.69 -4.06 -11.61
C LEU A 14 16.60 -4.28 -10.38
N GLY A 15 17.29 -5.41 -10.27
CA GLY A 15 18.24 -5.68 -9.19
C GLY A 15 17.69 -6.51 -8.02
N LEU A 16 16.61 -7.29 -8.23
CA LEU A 16 16.08 -8.20 -7.22
C LEU A 16 17.19 -9.12 -6.67
N CYS A 17 17.32 -9.22 -5.34
CA CYS A 17 18.43 -9.94 -4.74
C CYS A 17 18.31 -11.48 -4.86
N THR A 18 19.45 -12.18 -4.86
CA THR A 18 19.55 -13.64 -5.07
C THR A 18 18.61 -14.48 -4.20
N PRO A 19 18.41 -14.19 -2.89
CA PRO A 19 17.43 -14.93 -2.08
C PRO A 19 16.01 -14.87 -2.63
N TRP A 20 15.54 -13.70 -3.05
CA TRP A 20 14.21 -13.54 -3.66
C TRP A 20 14.14 -14.23 -5.02
N GLN A 21 15.19 -14.15 -5.84
CA GLN A 21 15.24 -14.86 -7.13
C GLN A 21 15.11 -16.39 -6.98
N LYS A 22 15.76 -16.96 -5.95
CA LYS A 22 15.71 -18.40 -5.65
C LYS A 22 14.37 -18.83 -5.06
N ARG A 23 13.75 -17.97 -4.26
CA ARG A 23 12.44 -18.23 -3.64
C ARG A 23 11.29 -18.15 -4.63
N TRP A 24 11.38 -17.24 -5.61
CA TRP A 24 10.36 -17.05 -6.63
C TRP A 24 10.35 -18.26 -7.58
N GLN A 25 9.32 -19.10 -7.48
CA GLN A 25 9.18 -20.28 -8.34
C GLN A 25 8.06 -20.06 -9.35
N ASN A 26 7.06 -20.95 -9.39
CA ASN A 26 5.91 -20.85 -10.26
C ASN A 26 4.71 -20.35 -9.46
N GLU A 27 4.69 -19.04 -9.21
CA GLU A 27 3.71 -18.40 -8.34
C GLU A 27 2.39 -18.16 -9.07
N ASP A 28 1.27 -18.43 -8.41
CA ASP A 28 -0.04 -18.00 -8.90
C ASP A 28 -0.29 -16.51 -8.59
N LYS A 29 -1.39 -15.95 -9.11
CA LYS A 29 -1.70 -14.53 -8.91
C LYS A 29 -1.93 -14.14 -7.44
N HIS A 30 -2.45 -15.04 -6.60
CA HIS A 30 -2.62 -14.75 -5.18
C HIS A 30 -1.27 -14.73 -4.45
N SER A 31 -0.41 -15.71 -4.71
CA SER A 31 0.95 -15.75 -4.19
C SER A 31 1.76 -14.54 -4.63
N LEU A 32 1.61 -14.09 -5.89
CA LEU A 32 2.25 -12.87 -6.39
C LEU A 32 1.78 -11.61 -5.65
N CYS A 33 0.48 -11.49 -5.34
CA CYS A 33 -0.02 -10.37 -4.53
C CYS A 33 0.56 -10.39 -3.10
N GLN A 34 0.67 -11.56 -2.48
CA GLN A 34 1.28 -11.70 -1.16
C GLN A 34 2.79 -11.37 -1.19
N MET A 35 3.48 -11.77 -2.27
CA MET A 35 4.88 -11.42 -2.47
C MET A 35 5.06 -9.92 -2.67
N TYR A 36 4.17 -9.26 -3.42
CA TYR A 36 4.17 -7.82 -3.60
C TYR A 36 4.07 -7.08 -2.27
N ILE A 37 3.17 -7.48 -1.37
CA ILE A 37 3.03 -6.88 -0.03
C ILE A 37 4.30 -7.12 0.82
N LYS A 38 4.87 -8.33 0.77
CA LYS A 38 6.08 -8.67 1.54
C LYS A 38 7.34 -7.96 1.04
N GLY A 39 7.42 -7.72 -0.27
CA GLY A 39 8.53 -7.04 -0.94
C GLY A 39 8.19 -5.60 -1.33
N LEU A 40 7.25 -4.97 -0.62
CA LEU A 40 6.65 -3.72 -1.07
C LEU A 40 7.69 -2.59 -1.17
N ASP A 41 8.65 -2.52 -0.26
CA ASP A 41 9.71 -1.49 -0.32
C ASP A 41 10.46 -1.53 -1.67
N PHE A 42 10.87 -2.72 -2.14
CA PHE A 42 11.49 -2.90 -3.46
C PHE A 42 10.53 -2.47 -4.60
N CYS A 43 9.26 -2.83 -4.48
CA CYS A 43 8.23 -2.48 -5.46
C CYS A 43 8.01 -0.96 -5.54
N ILE A 44 8.09 -0.27 -4.41
CA ILE A 44 7.97 1.18 -4.32
C ILE A 44 9.20 1.86 -4.93
N ASP A 45 10.40 1.43 -4.54
CA ASP A 45 11.67 2.03 -4.96
C ASP A 45 11.87 1.98 -6.49
N HIS A 46 11.30 0.97 -7.15
CA HIS A 46 11.43 0.76 -8.59
C HIS A 46 10.15 1.04 -9.40
N ASP A 47 9.10 1.56 -8.77
CA ASP A 47 7.75 1.68 -9.34
C ASP A 47 7.31 0.42 -10.13
N TYR A 48 7.41 -0.71 -9.44
CA TYR A 48 7.31 -2.03 -10.04
C TYR A 48 6.36 -2.94 -9.25
N PRO A 49 5.41 -3.65 -9.91
CA PRO A 49 5.02 -3.50 -11.31
C PRO A 49 4.28 -2.18 -11.55
N SER A 50 4.25 -1.71 -12.80
CA SER A 50 3.51 -0.48 -13.12
C SER A 50 2.01 -0.63 -12.90
N CYS A 51 1.33 0.48 -12.58
CA CYS A 51 -0.11 0.52 -12.35
C CYS A 51 -0.90 -0.10 -13.53
N THR A 52 -0.55 0.24 -14.77
CA THR A 52 -1.17 -0.31 -15.98
C THR A 52 -1.02 -1.83 -16.07
N TYR A 53 0.14 -2.37 -15.68
CA TYR A 53 0.37 -3.82 -15.67
C TYR A 53 -0.49 -4.50 -14.59
N MET A 54 -0.52 -3.92 -13.39
CA MET A 54 -1.34 -4.43 -12.28
C MET A 54 -2.82 -4.47 -12.64
N LYS A 55 -3.38 -3.39 -13.18
CA LYS A 55 -4.77 -3.35 -13.67
C LYS A 55 -5.03 -4.38 -14.77
N LYS A 56 -4.13 -4.54 -15.73
CA LYS A 56 -4.34 -5.49 -16.84
C LYS A 56 -4.36 -6.95 -16.37
N HIS A 57 -3.53 -7.31 -15.38
CA HIS A 57 -3.27 -8.71 -15.05
C HIS A 57 -3.86 -9.17 -13.71
N PHE A 58 -4.14 -8.26 -12.77
CA PHE A 58 -4.52 -8.60 -11.39
C PHE A 58 -5.84 -7.98 -10.92
N ASP A 59 -6.50 -7.17 -11.74
CA ASP A 59 -7.79 -6.57 -11.37
C ASP A 59 -8.83 -7.65 -11.01
N GLY A 60 -9.57 -7.40 -9.93
CA GLY A 60 -10.49 -8.35 -9.30
C GLY A 60 -9.85 -9.31 -8.29
N ILE A 61 -8.54 -9.58 -8.40
CA ILE A 61 -7.80 -10.45 -7.46
C ILE A 61 -7.01 -9.60 -6.45
N MET A 62 -6.30 -8.57 -6.91
CA MET A 62 -5.42 -7.77 -6.04
C MET A 62 -6.17 -7.04 -4.91
N GLN A 63 -7.42 -6.64 -5.16
CA GLN A 63 -8.29 -6.01 -4.14
C GLN A 63 -8.59 -6.96 -2.97
N GLN A 64 -8.61 -8.27 -3.20
CA GLN A 64 -8.81 -9.28 -2.14
C GLN A 64 -7.61 -9.35 -1.18
N HIS A 65 -6.45 -8.86 -1.61
CA HIS A 65 -5.23 -8.75 -0.80
C HIS A 65 -5.00 -7.31 -0.30
N GLY A 66 -5.96 -6.41 -0.46
CA GLY A 66 -5.85 -5.01 -0.02
C GLY A 66 -5.01 -4.13 -0.95
N ILE A 67 -4.77 -4.55 -2.19
CA ILE A 67 -4.01 -3.78 -3.18
C ILE A 67 -4.99 -3.11 -4.16
N PHE A 68 -4.84 -1.81 -4.35
CA PHE A 68 -5.71 -0.99 -5.17
C PHE A 68 -4.86 -0.17 -6.14
N VAL A 69 -5.36 -0.02 -7.37
CA VAL A 69 -4.73 0.78 -8.43
C VAL A 69 -5.86 1.53 -9.12
N ASP A 70 -5.78 2.86 -9.19
CA ASP A 70 -6.80 3.72 -9.84
C ASP A 70 -8.23 3.32 -9.46
N ASP A 71 -8.46 3.13 -8.16
CA ASP A 71 -9.68 2.50 -7.63
C ASP A 71 -10.35 3.33 -6.52
N VAL A 72 -11.62 3.01 -6.26
CA VAL A 72 -12.33 3.54 -5.10
C VAL A 72 -12.11 2.60 -3.91
N VAL A 73 -11.44 3.10 -2.87
CA VAL A 73 -11.05 2.32 -1.70
C VAL A 73 -12.01 2.60 -0.54
N ASN A 74 -12.91 1.64 -0.28
CA ASN A 74 -13.83 1.68 0.87
C ASN A 74 -13.66 0.41 1.68
N THR A 75 -12.78 0.45 2.68
CA THR A 75 -12.38 -0.73 3.44
C THR A 75 -12.39 -0.45 4.94
N SER A 76 -12.50 -1.51 5.73
CA SER A 76 -12.49 -1.43 7.19
C SER A 76 -11.60 -2.51 7.80
N ASN A 77 -10.73 -2.12 8.74
CA ASN A 77 -9.90 -3.02 9.55
C ASN A 77 -9.04 -4.02 8.73
N LEU A 78 -8.63 -3.66 7.52
CA LEU A 78 -7.69 -4.48 6.74
C LEU A 78 -6.27 -4.31 7.28
N GLN A 79 -5.55 -5.42 7.39
CA GLN A 79 -4.18 -5.41 7.89
C GLN A 79 -3.25 -4.57 7.02
N GLU A 80 -3.38 -4.68 5.70
CA GLU A 80 -2.57 -3.96 4.72
C GLU A 80 -3.50 -3.34 3.67
N VAL A 81 -3.32 -2.05 3.38
CA VAL A 81 -4.01 -1.36 2.30
C VAL A 81 -2.98 -0.62 1.46
N VAL A 82 -2.83 -0.97 0.19
CA VAL A 82 -1.87 -0.36 -0.73
C VAL A 82 -2.61 0.37 -1.84
N CYS A 83 -2.58 1.70 -1.81
CA CYS A 83 -3.20 2.58 -2.80
C CYS A 83 -2.15 3.06 -3.80
N ASN A 84 -2.25 2.60 -5.04
CA ASN A 84 -1.39 3.01 -6.15
C ASN A 84 -2.16 3.84 -7.19
N GLY A 85 -1.45 4.70 -7.92
CA GLY A 85 -2.02 5.51 -9.00
C GLY A 85 -2.90 6.63 -8.44
N CYS A 86 -4.13 6.74 -8.92
CA CYS A 86 -5.10 7.79 -8.56
C CYS A 86 -6.24 7.23 -7.68
N CYS A 87 -5.92 6.44 -6.65
CA CYS A 87 -6.95 5.90 -5.76
C CYS A 87 -7.66 6.99 -4.97
N VAL A 88 -8.95 6.82 -4.70
CA VAL A 88 -9.76 7.72 -3.85
C VAL A 88 -10.63 6.94 -2.88
N GLY A 89 -10.98 7.50 -1.72
CA GLY A 89 -11.96 6.87 -0.84
C GLY A 89 -11.67 6.99 0.65
N MET A 90 -12.31 6.11 1.44
CA MET A 90 -12.24 6.09 2.89
C MET A 90 -11.82 4.73 3.45
N ILE A 91 -10.77 4.73 4.25
CA ILE A 91 -10.25 3.55 4.95
C ILE A 91 -10.52 3.73 6.44
N VAL A 92 -11.23 2.79 7.05
CA VAL A 92 -11.69 2.89 8.44
C VAL A 92 -10.99 1.87 9.33
N TYR A 93 -10.53 2.31 10.49
CA TYR A 93 -10.08 1.45 11.58
C TYR A 93 -10.83 1.84 12.85
N ASP A 94 -11.56 0.92 13.45
CA ASP A 94 -12.35 1.14 14.66
C ASP A 94 -12.06 0.10 15.75
N ASP A 95 -12.70 0.22 16.91
CA ASP A 95 -12.50 -0.66 18.07
C ASP A 95 -11.02 -0.96 18.38
N PHE A 96 -10.53 -2.15 18.06
CA PHE A 96 -9.14 -2.56 18.27
C PHE A 96 -8.40 -2.82 16.95
N GLY A 97 -8.93 -2.29 15.85
CA GLY A 97 -8.39 -2.43 14.50
C GLY A 97 -6.96 -1.94 14.41
N THR A 98 -6.12 -2.74 13.74
CA THR A 98 -4.74 -2.41 13.45
C THR A 98 -4.43 -2.68 11.99
N GLY A 99 -3.56 -1.86 11.41
CA GLY A 99 -3.12 -2.06 10.04
C GLY A 99 -2.20 -0.96 9.54
N THR A 100 -1.69 -1.20 8.34
CA THR A 100 -0.81 -0.27 7.63
C THR A 100 -1.45 0.14 6.32
N VAL A 101 -1.48 1.45 6.06
CA VAL A 101 -1.94 2.03 4.80
C VAL A 101 -0.75 2.63 4.07
N TYR A 102 -0.57 2.26 2.80
CA TYR A 102 0.42 2.82 1.89
C TYR A 102 -0.31 3.66 0.86
N ALA A 103 -0.08 4.98 0.86
CA ALA A 103 -0.63 5.89 -0.13
C ALA A 103 0.49 6.36 -1.07
N ARG A 104 0.35 6.03 -2.35
CA ARG A 104 1.36 6.28 -3.38
C ARG A 104 0.81 7.08 -4.56
N HIS A 105 1.74 7.55 -5.39
CA HIS A 105 1.50 8.27 -6.64
C HIS A 105 0.63 9.51 -6.44
N GLN A 106 -0.56 9.58 -7.03
CA GLN A 106 -1.50 10.70 -6.93
C GLN A 106 -2.76 10.32 -6.13
N SER A 107 -2.67 9.29 -5.28
CA SER A 107 -3.81 8.83 -4.48
C SER A 107 -4.30 9.92 -3.52
N ASN A 108 -5.61 10.07 -3.41
CA ASN A 108 -6.28 11.02 -2.52
C ASN A 108 -7.25 10.28 -1.60
N VAL A 109 -6.78 9.88 -0.43
CA VAL A 109 -7.51 8.98 0.47
C VAL A 109 -7.69 9.56 1.88
N SER A 110 -8.81 9.25 2.50
CA SER A 110 -9.11 9.58 3.89
C SER A 110 -9.02 8.35 4.77
N ILE A 111 -8.35 8.47 5.91
CA ILE A 111 -8.15 7.40 6.89
C ILE A 111 -8.80 7.83 8.20
N LYS A 112 -9.74 7.05 8.70
CA LYS A 112 -10.42 7.32 9.98
C LYS A 112 -10.05 6.24 10.99
N ALA A 113 -9.44 6.65 12.11
CA ALA A 113 -9.18 5.78 13.24
C ALA A 113 -10.08 6.17 14.44
N SER A 114 -10.77 5.20 15.06
CA SER A 114 -11.63 5.41 16.22
C SER A 114 -11.53 4.30 17.26
N GLY A 115 -12.10 4.50 18.44
CA GLY A 115 -12.04 3.52 19.53
C GLY A 115 -10.64 3.47 20.15
N HIS A 116 -9.98 2.32 20.07
CA HIS A 116 -8.62 2.04 20.50
C HIS A 116 -7.69 1.65 19.33
N ALA A 117 -8.12 1.88 18.08
CA ALA A 117 -7.40 1.49 16.88
C ALA A 117 -5.97 2.07 16.80
N ARG A 118 -5.05 1.32 16.20
CA ARG A 118 -3.64 1.71 16.00
C ARG A 118 -3.26 1.54 14.53
N VAL A 119 -3.04 2.65 13.84
CA VAL A 119 -2.83 2.66 12.39
C VAL A 119 -1.46 3.21 12.04
N PHE A 120 -0.75 2.54 11.13
CA PHE A 120 0.43 3.07 10.48
C PHE A 120 0.06 3.56 9.09
N VAL A 121 0.55 4.73 8.70
CA VAL A 121 0.28 5.32 7.38
C VAL A 121 1.62 5.67 6.77
N LYS A 122 1.94 5.10 5.62
CA LYS A 122 3.14 5.45 4.85
C LYS A 122 2.72 6.22 3.60
N VAL A 123 3.21 7.44 3.46
CA VAL A 123 2.84 8.35 2.37
C VAL A 123 4.05 8.59 1.47
N TYR A 124 3.87 8.38 0.18
CA TYR A 124 4.91 8.48 -0.84
C TYR A 124 4.48 9.44 -1.97
N ASP A 125 5.45 9.85 -2.78
CA ASP A 125 5.27 10.55 -4.05
C ASP A 125 4.50 11.88 -3.91
N HIS A 126 3.31 11.98 -4.53
CA HIS A 126 2.43 13.14 -4.53
C HIS A 126 1.06 12.83 -3.91
N ALA A 127 0.97 11.78 -3.09
CA ALA A 127 -0.29 11.36 -2.49
C ALA A 127 -0.82 12.44 -1.54
N ASN A 128 -2.14 12.59 -1.48
CA ASN A 128 -2.83 13.47 -0.54
C ASN A 128 -3.60 12.60 0.46
N VAL A 129 -3.23 12.69 1.73
CA VAL A 129 -3.80 11.84 2.78
C VAL A 129 -4.40 12.68 3.88
N ASN A 130 -5.67 12.43 4.20
CA ASN A 130 -6.33 13.01 5.35
C ASN A 130 -6.48 11.95 6.46
N VAL A 131 -5.91 12.17 7.63
CA VAL A 131 -5.96 11.22 8.76
C VAL A 131 -6.74 11.82 9.92
N VAL A 132 -7.82 11.17 10.32
CA VAL A 132 -8.66 11.60 11.44
C VAL A 132 -8.67 10.54 12.52
N CYS A 133 -8.14 10.86 13.68
CA CYS A 133 -8.20 10.01 14.88
C CYS A 133 -9.22 10.55 15.88
N SER A 134 -9.97 9.65 16.51
CA SER A 134 -10.95 9.97 17.56
C SER A 134 -10.93 8.92 18.68
N GLY A 135 -11.44 9.27 19.86
CA GLY A 135 -11.35 8.42 21.04
C GLY A 135 -9.90 8.21 21.49
N ASN A 136 -9.54 6.96 21.78
CA ASN A 136 -8.18 6.55 22.17
C ASN A 136 -7.35 6.03 20.98
N ALA A 137 -7.88 6.13 19.76
CA ALA A 137 -7.18 5.68 18.57
C ALA A 137 -6.00 6.59 18.25
N THR A 138 -4.96 6.01 17.66
CA THR A 138 -3.78 6.76 17.24
C THR A 138 -3.30 6.34 15.87
N ALA A 139 -2.81 7.30 15.11
CA ALA A 139 -2.11 7.04 13.86
C ALA A 139 -0.66 7.50 13.92
N THR A 140 0.25 6.70 13.36
CA THR A 140 1.62 7.13 13.06
C THR A 140 1.78 7.22 11.56
N VAL A 141 2.09 8.42 11.07
CA VAL A 141 2.30 8.71 9.66
C VAL A 141 3.80 8.82 9.40
N ILE A 142 4.32 8.02 8.48
CA ILE A 142 5.68 8.10 7.95
C ILE A 142 5.57 8.75 6.56
N CYS A 143 6.09 9.97 6.46
CA CYS A 143 6.00 10.81 5.26
C CYS A 143 7.33 10.75 4.51
N HIS A 144 7.35 10.02 3.40
CA HIS A 144 8.42 10.05 2.39
C HIS A 144 8.12 11.06 1.28
N GLY A 145 6.86 11.43 1.09
CA GLY A 145 6.42 12.43 0.12
C GLY A 145 4.95 12.80 0.32
N GLY A 146 4.40 13.59 -0.60
CA GLY A 146 3.00 13.95 -0.62
C GLY A 146 2.58 14.99 0.43
N ASN A 147 1.27 15.10 0.61
CA ASN A 147 0.62 16.05 1.52
C ASN A 147 -0.20 15.30 2.57
N ILE A 148 -0.07 15.72 3.82
CA ILE A 148 -0.80 15.11 4.95
C ILE A 148 -1.60 16.18 5.66
N ASN A 149 -2.91 15.95 5.74
CA ASN A 149 -3.81 16.64 6.64
C ASN A 149 -4.14 15.71 7.80
N SER A 150 -4.15 16.21 9.04
CA SER A 150 -4.40 15.37 10.20
C SER A 150 -5.22 16.06 11.27
N THR A 151 -6.11 15.31 11.94
CA THR A 151 -6.89 15.75 13.10
C THR A 151 -6.88 14.67 14.17
N GLY A 152 -6.74 15.07 15.45
CA GLY A 152 -6.71 14.14 16.58
C GLY A 152 -5.32 13.61 16.90
N ASN A 153 -5.24 12.42 17.52
CA ASN A 153 -3.98 11.82 17.97
C ASN A 153 -3.19 11.19 16.81
N VAL A 154 -2.54 12.04 16.03
CA VAL A 154 -1.73 11.65 14.87
C VAL A 154 -0.29 12.12 15.07
N LYS A 155 0.66 11.18 15.02
CA LYS A 155 2.10 11.47 15.01
C LYS A 155 2.60 11.44 13.57
N ILE A 156 3.19 12.54 13.08
CA ILE A 156 3.80 12.60 11.75
C ILE A 156 5.33 12.58 11.90
N VAL A 157 5.96 11.65 11.20
CA VAL A 157 7.41 11.51 11.08
C VAL A 157 7.77 11.78 9.62
N LYS A 158 8.48 12.86 9.35
CA LYS A 158 9.02 13.15 8.02
C LYS A 158 10.37 12.48 7.86
N CYS A 159 10.53 11.72 6.79
CA CYS A 159 11.84 11.24 6.36
C CYS A 159 12.52 12.41 5.63
N ASN A 160 13.65 12.87 6.15
CA ASN A 160 14.50 13.79 5.40
C ASN A 160 15.38 12.94 4.47
N ASP A 161 15.44 13.32 3.20
CA ASP A 161 16.38 12.78 2.23
C ASP A 161 17.84 13.08 2.63
#